data_AF-A0A0H5QMR5-F1
#
_entry.id   AF-A0A0H5QMR5-F1
#
_cell.length_a   1.000
_cell.length_b   1.000
_cell.length_c   1.000
_cell.angle_alpha   90.00
_cell.angle_beta   90.00
_cell.angle_gamma   90.00
#
_symmetry.space_group_name_H-M   'P 1'
#
loop_
_entity.id
_entity.type
_entity.pdbx_description
1 polymer ?
#
loop_
_entity_poly.entity_id
_entity_poly.type
_entity_poly.pdbx_seq_one_letter_code
_entity_poly.pdbx_strand_id
1 'polypeptide(L)'
;SIGLNILNSTWVGNDNEELVSVQGDPILLDQTVPKHNETAVKVATWRRAFDGIGNEIIGQATSPFGFDCKGTNVCPLAELITDAMLEAHKALGADLAMTNSGGIRAGFPSGNLTYQDAATILPFGDALVRRLETTLAQS
;
A
#
# COMPACT_ATOMS: atom_id res chain seq x y z
N SER A 1 11.35 -2.26 -3.55
CA SER A 1 12.59 -2.26 -2.75
C SER A 1 12.76 -0.90 -2.11
N ILE A 2 13.28 -0.83 -0.88
CA ILE A 2 13.65 0.43 -0.23
C ILE A 2 15.15 0.59 -0.42
N GLY A 3 15.59 1.78 -0.84
CA GLY A 3 17.01 2.10 -1.00
C GLY A 3 17.44 3.14 0.03
N LEU A 4 18.64 3.00 0.58
CA LEU A 4 19.31 4.09 1.28
C LEU A 4 20.14 4.87 0.25
N ASN A 5 19.76 6.11 0.00
CA ASN A 5 20.50 6.97 -0.93
C ASN A 5 21.70 7.58 -0.22
N ILE A 6 22.90 7.32 -0.74
CA ILE A 6 24.12 7.99 -0.31
C ILE A 6 24.61 8.85 -1.46
N LEU A 7 24.81 10.14 -1.18
CA LEU A 7 25.39 11.09 -2.11
C LEU A 7 26.67 11.63 -1.49
N ASN A 8 27.78 11.45 -2.20
CA ASN A 8 29.06 12.05 -1.87
C ASN A 8 29.20 13.31 -2.70
N SER A 9 29.41 14.44 -2.04
CA SER A 9 29.67 15.73 -2.69
C SER A 9 31.09 16.19 -2.43
N THR A 10 31.71 16.78 -3.44
CA THR A 10 33.03 17.41 -3.34
C THR A 10 32.86 18.91 -3.48
N TRP A 11 33.47 19.68 -2.58
CA TRP A 11 33.41 21.13 -2.55
C TRP A 11 34.80 21.74 -2.71
N VAL A 12 34.89 22.93 -3.28
CA VAL A 12 36.13 23.71 -3.28
C VAL A 12 36.36 24.24 -1.86
N GLY A 13 37.56 24.02 -1.31
CA GLY A 13 37.96 24.53 0.00
C GLY A 13 38.30 26.03 -0.02
N ASN A 14 37.37 26.86 -0.50
CA ASN A 14 37.42 28.31 -0.43
C ASN A 14 36.12 28.86 0.21
N ASP A 15 36.10 30.14 0.57
CA ASP A 15 34.97 30.75 1.28
C ASP A 15 33.68 30.87 0.44
N ASN A 16 33.73 30.51 -0.85
CA ASN A 16 32.59 30.62 -1.77
C ASN A 16 31.73 29.34 -1.82
N GLU A 17 32.10 28.29 -1.08
CA GLU A 17 31.34 27.02 -0.95
C GLU A 17 30.90 26.46 -2.32
N GLU A 18 31.80 26.42 -3.31
CA GLU A 18 31.44 25.98 -4.65
C GLU A 18 31.41 24.44 -4.75
N LEU A 19 30.29 23.88 -5.23
CA LEU A 19 30.11 22.45 -5.43
C LEU A 19 30.79 21.98 -6.73
N VAL A 20 31.70 21.01 -6.61
CA VAL A 20 32.49 20.49 -7.73
C VAL A 20 31.84 19.25 -8.36
N SER A 21 31.34 18.34 -7.53
CA SER A 21 30.68 17.13 -8.02
C SER A 21 29.77 16.51 -6.98
N VAL A 22 28.79 15.74 -7.46
CA VAL A 22 27.93 14.88 -6.66
C VAL A 22 27.88 13.51 -7.33
N GLN A 23 28.16 12.46 -6.58
CA GLN A 23 28.16 11.07 -7.04
C GLN A 23 27.49 10.20 -5.98
N GLY A 24 26.79 9.15 -6.41
CA GLY A 24 26.19 8.21 -5.47
C GLY A 24 25.25 7.23 -6.14
N ASP A 25 25.09 6.08 -5.49
CA ASP A 25 24.18 5.02 -5.89
C ASP A 25 23.31 4.61 -4.70
N PRO A 26 22.07 4.16 -4.93
CA PRO A 26 21.22 3.63 -3.88
C PRO A 26 21.79 2.33 -3.35
N ILE A 27 21.99 2.25 -2.04
CA ILE A 27 22.24 0.97 -1.36
C ILE A 27 20.90 0.26 -1.24
N LEU A 28 20.78 -0.91 -1.89
CA LEU A 28 19.62 -1.76 -1.75
C LEU A 28 19.52 -2.27 -0.30
N LEU A 29 18.42 -1.93 0.38
CA LEU A 29 18.13 -2.49 1.70
C LEU A 29 17.38 -3.81 1.53
N ASP A 30 18.15 -4.89 1.39
CA ASP A 30 17.65 -6.27 1.34
C ASP A 30 18.02 -7.03 2.63
N GLN A 31 17.93 -8.36 2.59
CA GLN A 31 18.24 -9.23 3.73
C GLN A 31 19.74 -9.30 4.06
N THR A 32 20.62 -8.80 3.21
CA THR A 32 22.07 -8.76 3.45
C THR A 32 22.48 -7.63 4.38
N VAL A 33 21.67 -6.57 4.50
CA VAL A 33 21.88 -5.48 5.45
C VAL A 33 21.28 -5.87 6.80
N PRO A 34 22.09 -6.06 7.87
CA PRO A 34 21.56 -6.47 9.16
C PRO A 34 20.71 -5.38 9.80
N LYS A 35 19.60 -5.79 10.42
CA LYS A 35 18.75 -4.87 11.19
C LYS A 35 19.50 -4.40 12.44
N HIS A 36 19.39 -3.12 12.76
CA HIS A 36 19.91 -2.61 14.03
C HIS A 36 19.09 -3.15 15.22
N ASN A 37 19.75 -3.86 16.14
CA ASN A 37 19.09 -4.63 17.20
C ASN A 37 18.16 -3.78 18.07
N GLU A 38 18.63 -2.65 18.60
CA GLU A 38 17.80 -1.82 19.50
C GLU A 38 16.58 -1.23 18.78
N THR A 39 16.74 -0.86 17.51
CA THR A 39 15.62 -0.36 16.69
C THR A 39 14.61 -1.48 16.43
N ALA A 40 15.08 -2.69 16.14
CA ALA A 40 14.22 -3.86 15.95
C ALA A 40 13.39 -4.17 17.20
N VAL A 41 13.98 -4.05 18.40
CA VAL A 41 13.26 -4.23 19.68
C VAL A 41 12.17 -3.16 19.87
N LYS A 42 12.45 -1.90 19.52
CA LYS A 42 11.45 -0.82 19.59
C LYS A 42 10.30 -1.05 18.62
N VAL A 43 10.60 -1.41 17.37
CA VAL A 43 9.59 -1.73 16.35
C VAL A 43 8.71 -2.91 16.80
N ALA A 44 9.31 -3.99 17.31
CA ALA A 44 8.56 -5.13 17.84
C ALA A 44 7.67 -4.73 19.03
N THR A 45 8.15 -3.82 19.88
CA THR A 45 7.36 -3.32 21.00
C THR A 45 6.14 -2.51 20.55
N TRP A 46 6.31 -1.58 19.62
CA TRP A 46 5.20 -0.77 19.08
C TRP A 46 4.20 -1.61 18.30
N ARG A 47 4.68 -2.64 17.61
CA ARG A 47 3.83 -3.54 16.81
C ARG A 47 2.73 -4.22 17.63
N ARG A 48 3.03 -4.61 18.87
CA ARG A 48 2.09 -5.31 19.76
C ARG A 48 0.78 -4.59 19.99
N ALA A 49 0.77 -3.25 19.98
CA ALA A 49 -0.45 -2.47 20.14
C ALA A 49 -1.44 -2.66 18.97
N PHE A 50 -0.95 -3.06 17.80
CA PHE A 50 -1.74 -3.23 16.59
C PHE A 50 -2.09 -4.69 16.30
N ASP A 51 -1.35 -5.65 16.86
CA ASP A 51 -1.51 -7.09 16.57
C ASP A 51 -2.91 -7.61 16.92
N GLY A 52 -3.55 -7.06 17.95
CA GLY A 52 -4.90 -7.49 18.35
C GLY A 52 -5.98 -7.22 17.29
N ILE A 53 -5.84 -6.11 16.56
CA ILE A 53 -6.75 -5.75 15.45
C ILE A 53 -6.21 -6.35 14.15
N GLY A 54 -4.91 -6.21 13.90
CA GLY A 54 -4.29 -6.60 12.65
C GLY A 54 -4.39 -8.10 12.36
N ASN A 55 -4.31 -8.96 13.37
CA ASN A 55 -4.34 -10.42 13.20
C ASN A 55 -5.75 -11.02 13.19
N GLU A 56 -6.80 -10.20 13.31
CA GLU A 56 -8.17 -10.70 13.21
C GLU A 56 -8.39 -11.34 11.84
N ILE A 57 -8.81 -12.60 11.83
CA ILE A 57 -9.14 -13.31 10.59
C ILE A 57 -10.50 -12.82 10.10
N ILE A 58 -10.51 -12.19 8.94
CA ILE A 58 -11.72 -11.63 8.30
C ILE A 58 -12.25 -12.53 7.18
N GLY A 59 -11.50 -13.56 6.78
CA GLY A 59 -11.92 -14.47 5.73
C GLY A 59 -10.85 -15.48 5.34
N GLN A 60 -11.11 -16.22 4.26
CA GLN A 60 -10.19 -17.20 3.69
C GLN A 60 -10.22 -17.14 2.16
N ALA A 61 -9.05 -17.21 1.54
CA ALA A 61 -8.88 -17.27 0.09
C ALA A 61 -8.33 -18.64 -0.34
N THR A 62 -8.95 -19.26 -1.35
CA THR A 62 -8.46 -20.54 -1.91
C THR A 62 -7.24 -20.35 -2.82
N SER A 63 -7.06 -19.15 -3.38
CA SER A 63 -5.94 -18.76 -4.23
C SER A 63 -5.54 -17.31 -3.96
N PRO A 64 -4.27 -16.92 -4.22
CA PRO A 64 -3.86 -15.53 -4.07
C PRO A 64 -4.59 -14.61 -5.06
N PHE A 65 -4.88 -13.38 -4.62
CA PHE A 65 -5.42 -12.33 -5.48
C PHE A 65 -4.31 -11.35 -5.82
N GLY A 66 -3.90 -11.33 -7.10
CA GLY A 66 -2.93 -10.36 -7.60
C GLY A 66 -3.49 -8.93 -7.59
N PHE A 67 -2.60 -7.96 -7.37
CA PHE A 67 -2.94 -6.53 -7.39
C PHE A 67 -2.50 -5.83 -8.68
N ASP A 68 -1.87 -6.57 -9.58
CA ASP A 68 -1.45 -6.02 -10.87
C ASP A 68 -2.67 -5.90 -11.78
N CYS A 69 -3.38 -4.80 -11.61
CA CYS A 69 -4.44 -4.34 -12.49
C CYS A 69 -3.86 -3.46 -13.61
N LYS A 70 -2.53 -3.39 -13.75
CA LYS A 70 -1.88 -2.58 -14.79
C LYS A 70 -1.80 -3.40 -16.07
N GLY A 71 -2.43 -2.88 -17.13
CA GLY A 71 -2.39 -3.48 -18.46
C GLY A 71 -3.56 -4.40 -18.79
N THR A 72 -4.32 -4.86 -17.79
CA THR A 72 -5.62 -5.52 -17.98
C THR A 72 -6.67 -4.64 -17.30
N ASN A 73 -7.66 -4.14 -18.04
CA ASN A 73 -8.67 -3.19 -17.54
C ASN A 73 -9.48 -3.68 -16.31
N VAL A 74 -9.26 -4.90 -15.84
CA VAL A 74 -9.89 -5.55 -14.69
C VAL A 74 -8.87 -6.47 -14.00
N CYS A 75 -8.95 -6.59 -12.68
CA CYS A 75 -8.23 -7.59 -11.87
C CYS A 75 -9.18 -8.17 -10.81
N PRO A 76 -9.06 -9.46 -10.45
CA PRO A 76 -9.99 -10.11 -9.50
C PRO A 76 -10.09 -9.42 -8.13
N LEU A 77 -9.00 -8.79 -7.69
CA LEU A 77 -9.00 -8.04 -6.43
C LEU A 77 -9.86 -6.77 -6.51
N ALA A 78 -9.83 -6.05 -7.63
CA ALA A 78 -10.67 -4.87 -7.81
C ALA A 78 -12.15 -5.24 -7.85
N GLU A 79 -12.51 -6.35 -8.52
CA GLU A 79 -13.89 -6.87 -8.53
C GLU A 79 -14.38 -7.18 -7.12
N LEU A 80 -13.57 -7.92 -6.33
CA LEU A 80 -13.89 -8.22 -4.93
C LEU A 80 -14.10 -6.94 -4.10
N ILE A 81 -13.23 -5.94 -4.27
CA ILE A 81 -13.35 -4.66 -3.56
C ILE A 81 -14.65 -3.95 -3.95
N THR A 82 -14.96 -3.86 -5.24
CA THR A 82 -16.17 -3.17 -5.72
C THR A 82 -17.44 -3.92 -5.32
N ASP A 83 -17.43 -5.25 -5.31
CA ASP A 83 -18.56 -6.06 -4.82
C ASP A 83 -18.81 -5.83 -3.34
N ALA A 84 -17.74 -5.80 -2.52
CA ALA A 84 -17.85 -5.49 -1.10
C ALA A 84 -18.36 -4.06 -0.84
N MET A 85 -17.90 -3.07 -1.63
CA MET A 85 -18.39 -1.69 -1.56
C MET A 85 -19.88 -1.59 -1.91
N LEU A 86 -20.30 -2.29 -2.97
CA LEU A 86 -21.68 -2.31 -3.43
C LEU A 86 -22.57 -2.95 -2.36
N GLU A 87 -22.19 -4.10 -1.82
CA GLU A 87 -22.95 -4.78 -0.76
C GLU A 87 -23.07 -3.91 0.50
N ALA A 88 -21.99 -3.22 0.90
CA ALA A 88 -21.99 -2.33 2.06
C ALA A 88 -22.97 -1.14 1.93
N HIS A 89 -23.28 -0.70 0.70
CA HIS A 89 -24.17 0.43 0.42
C HIS A 89 -25.47 0.05 -0.29
N LYS A 90 -25.73 -1.24 -0.49
CA LYS A 90 -26.91 -1.75 -1.21
C LYS A 90 -28.22 -1.34 -0.56
N ALA A 91 -28.30 -1.43 0.77
CA ALA A 91 -29.45 -0.97 1.55
C ALA A 91 -29.69 0.55 1.45
N LEU A 92 -28.68 1.30 1.00
CA LEU A 92 -28.75 2.73 0.74
C LEU A 92 -29.05 3.03 -0.74
N GLY A 93 -29.40 2.03 -1.55
CA GLY A 93 -29.75 2.17 -2.96
C GLY A 93 -28.54 2.40 -3.87
N ALA A 94 -27.38 1.85 -3.55
CA ALA A 94 -26.25 1.85 -4.48
C ALA A 94 -26.45 0.80 -5.58
N ASP A 95 -26.29 1.20 -6.84
CA ASP A 95 -26.39 0.33 -8.02
C ASP A 95 -25.03 0.02 -8.67
N LEU A 96 -24.01 0.84 -8.39
CA LEU A 96 -22.67 0.75 -8.97
C LEU A 96 -21.62 1.11 -7.91
N ALA A 97 -20.49 0.40 -7.94
CA ALA A 97 -19.29 0.73 -7.19
C ALA A 97 -18.08 0.85 -8.13
N MET A 98 -17.15 1.73 -7.81
CA MET A 98 -15.92 1.93 -8.56
C MET A 98 -14.78 2.34 -7.65
N THR A 99 -13.57 1.89 -7.98
CA THR A 99 -12.34 2.28 -7.31
C THR A 99 -11.24 2.47 -8.33
N ASN A 100 -10.35 3.44 -8.13
CA ASN A 100 -9.19 3.62 -9.01
C ASN A 100 -8.11 2.60 -8.65
N SER A 101 -7.47 2.02 -9.67
CA SER A 101 -6.42 1.00 -9.46
C SER A 101 -5.22 1.52 -8.66
N GLY A 102 -4.94 2.83 -8.70
CA GLY A 102 -3.88 3.46 -7.88
C GLY A 102 -4.14 3.42 -6.37
N GLY A 103 -5.39 3.21 -5.95
CA GLY A 103 -5.78 3.03 -4.54
C GLY A 103 -5.47 1.62 -4.02
N ILE A 104 -5.34 0.63 -4.90
CA ILE A 104 -5.04 -0.76 -4.56
C ILE A 104 -3.52 -0.95 -4.52
N ARG A 105 -2.96 -1.33 -3.36
CA ARG A 105 -1.51 -1.25 -3.10
C ARG A 105 -0.80 -2.58 -2.88
N ALA A 106 -1.56 -3.64 -2.64
CA ALA A 106 -1.06 -5.00 -2.44
C ALA A 106 -2.11 -6.02 -2.86
N GLY A 107 -1.72 -7.29 -2.91
CA GLY A 107 -2.61 -8.42 -3.18
C GLY A 107 -2.94 -9.21 -1.92
N PHE A 108 -3.96 -10.06 -1.97
CA PHE A 108 -4.21 -11.04 -0.91
C PHE A 108 -3.38 -12.32 -1.11
N PRO A 109 -2.84 -12.91 -0.03
CA PRO A 109 -2.33 -14.28 -0.08
C PRO A 109 -3.47 -15.29 -0.22
N SER A 110 -3.13 -16.57 -0.44
CA SER A 110 -4.06 -17.67 -0.16
C SER A 110 -4.07 -17.99 1.34
N GLY A 111 -5.10 -18.71 1.80
CA GLY A 111 -5.28 -19.07 3.19
C GLY A 111 -6.06 -18.02 3.98
N ASN A 112 -5.79 -17.92 5.28
CA ASN A 112 -6.50 -16.99 6.17
C ASN A 112 -6.12 -15.55 5.82
N LEU A 113 -7.14 -14.73 5.63
CA LEU A 113 -7.00 -13.30 5.38
C LEU A 113 -7.22 -12.56 6.70
N THR A 114 -6.33 -11.64 7.00
CA THR A 114 -6.39 -10.83 8.21
C THR A 114 -6.82 -9.38 7.92
N TYR A 115 -7.24 -8.66 8.95
CA TYR A 115 -7.50 -7.22 8.83
C TYR A 115 -6.26 -6.45 8.35
N GLN A 116 -5.06 -6.87 8.79
CA GLN A 116 -3.81 -6.30 8.31
C GLN A 116 -3.63 -6.49 6.81
N ASP A 117 -4.03 -7.62 6.24
CA ASP A 117 -3.97 -7.84 4.80
C ASP A 117 -4.86 -6.83 4.07
N ALA A 118 -6.11 -6.65 4.54
CA ALA A 118 -7.02 -5.64 3.98
C ALA A 118 -6.47 -4.21 4.11
N ALA A 119 -5.91 -3.84 5.27
CA ALA A 119 -5.29 -2.54 5.49
C ALA A 119 -4.03 -2.33 4.63
N THR A 120 -3.32 -3.40 4.26
CA THR A 120 -2.17 -3.34 3.35
C THR A 120 -2.63 -3.09 1.90
N ILE A 121 -3.79 -3.61 1.52
CA ILE A 121 -4.38 -3.45 0.18
C ILE A 121 -4.95 -2.03 -0.01
N LEU A 122 -5.67 -1.50 0.98
CA LEU A 122 -6.29 -0.16 0.97
C LEU A 122 -5.73 0.72 2.13
N PRO A 123 -4.49 1.21 2.04
CA PRO A 123 -3.76 1.74 3.20
C PRO A 123 -4.06 3.20 3.54
N PHE A 124 -4.90 3.90 2.79
CA PHE A 124 -5.09 5.35 2.92
C PHE A 124 -6.14 5.75 3.96
N GLY A 125 -6.91 4.80 4.49
CA GLY A 125 -7.98 5.11 5.43
C GLY A 125 -9.11 5.92 4.80
N ASP A 126 -9.29 5.81 3.48
CA ASP A 126 -10.35 6.49 2.74
C ASP A 126 -11.73 6.02 3.22
N ALA A 127 -12.70 6.93 3.19
CA ALA A 127 -14.09 6.61 3.49
C ALA A 127 -14.82 6.13 2.24
N LEU A 128 -15.67 5.11 2.39
CA LEU A 128 -16.61 4.73 1.35
C LEU A 128 -17.73 5.78 1.27
N VAL A 129 -17.89 6.40 0.11
CA VAL A 129 -18.87 7.47 -0.12
C VAL A 129 -19.88 7.04 -1.17
N ARG A 130 -21.16 7.23 -0.88
CA ARG A 130 -22.27 7.05 -1.82
C ARG A 130 -22.67 8.38 -2.45
N ARG A 131 -22.82 8.40 -3.77
CA ARG A 131 -23.36 9.54 -4.54
C ARG A 131 -24.73 9.19 -5.10
N LEU A 132 -25.72 10.07 -4.89
CA LEU A 132 -27.13 9.86 -5.26
C LEU A 132 -27.43 10.08 -6.76
N GLU A 133 -26.61 10.88 -7.44
CA GLU A 133 -26.81 11.22 -8.85
C GLU A 133 -25.47 11.20 -9.58
N THR A 134 -25.32 10.26 -10.50
CA THR A 134 -24.32 10.30 -11.56
C THR A 134 -25.05 10.41 -12.89
N THR A 135 -25.16 11.62 -13.42
CA THR A 135 -25.56 11.81 -14.82
C THR A 135 -24.52 11.09 -15.67
N LEU A 136 -24.94 10.11 -16.48
CA LEU A 136 -24.08 9.35 -17.41
C LEU A 136 -23.46 10.21 -18.54
N ALA A 137 -23.48 11.53 -18.41
CA ALA A 137 -22.92 12.48 -19.35
C ALA A 137 -21.55 12.96 -18.86
N GLN A 138 -20.54 12.12 -19.02
CA GLN A 138 -19.17 12.58 -19.20
C GLN A 138 -18.62 11.90 -20.45
N SER A 139 -18.84 12.59 -21.57
CA SER A 139 -18.22 12.36 -22.88
C SER A 139 -16.73 12.64 -22.84
#